data_AF-A0A315VKX7-F1
#
_entry.id   AF-A0A315VKX7-F1
#
_cell.length_a   1.000
_cell.length_b   1.000
_cell.length_c   1.000
_cell.angle_alpha   90.00
_cell.angle_beta   90.00
_cell.angle_gamma   90.00
#
_symmetry.space_group_name_H-M   'P 1'
#
loop_
_entity.id
_entity.type
_entity.pdbx_description
1 polymer ?
#
loop_
_entity_poly.entity_id
_entity_poly.type
_entity_poly.pdbx_seq_one_letter_code
_entity_poly.pdbx_strand_id
1 'polypeptide(L)'
;MEHDGQGNRCGDETAMGSVMAPLVQAAFHRYHWSMCSGQELKRYIHTYDCLLDDPFKHDWPQLPELPGINYSMDEQCRFDFGVGYKICTSVSRSLKLSIYPQNIFTIPKV
;
A
#
# COMPACT_ATOMS: atom_id res chain seq x y z
N MET A 1 8.75 14.31 1.99
CA MET A 1 9.29 13.02 1.53
C MET A 1 9.30 13.01 0.03
N GLU A 2 10.50 12.94 -0.55
CA GLU A 2 10.69 12.80 -1.99
C GLU A 2 10.46 11.35 -2.42
N HIS A 3 10.06 11.14 -3.68
CA HIS A 3 9.94 9.80 -4.23
C HIS A 3 11.31 9.12 -4.35
N ASP A 4 11.34 7.81 -4.15
CA ASP A 4 12.55 7.01 -4.37
C ASP A 4 13.00 7.10 -5.83
N GLY A 5 14.30 7.32 -6.05
CA GLY A 5 14.87 7.50 -7.38
C GLY A 5 14.66 8.89 -7.99
N GLN A 6 13.89 9.77 -7.36
CA GLN A 6 13.74 11.16 -7.79
C GLN A 6 14.76 12.04 -7.05
N GLY A 7 15.93 12.24 -7.64
CA GLY A 7 16.97 13.13 -7.07
C GLY A 7 17.75 12.56 -5.88
N ASN A 8 17.49 11.30 -5.50
CA ASN A 8 18.18 10.59 -4.42
C ASN A 8 18.81 9.27 -4.91
N ARG A 9 19.54 8.58 -4.02
CA ARG A 9 20.27 7.33 -4.32
C ARG A 9 19.43 6.06 -4.16
N CYS A 10 18.11 6.18 -4.03
CA CYS A 10 17.19 5.04 -3.87
C CYS A 10 16.49 4.65 -5.17
N GLY A 11 17.17 4.76 -6.32
CA GLY A 11 16.63 4.34 -7.61
C GLY A 11 16.27 2.84 -7.65
N ASP A 12 17.14 1.99 -7.12
CA ASP A 12 16.93 0.53 -7.10
C ASP A 12 15.72 0.11 -6.24
N GLU A 13 15.35 0.92 -5.25
CA GLU A 13 14.21 0.69 -4.35
C GLU A 13 12.87 0.83 -5.09
N THR A 14 12.84 1.61 -6.18
CA THR A 14 11.65 1.74 -7.04
C THR A 14 11.25 0.40 -7.63
N ALA A 15 12.22 -0.35 -8.18
CA ALA A 15 11.96 -1.66 -8.79
C ALA A 15 11.52 -2.71 -7.76
N MET A 16 11.96 -2.57 -6.51
CA MET A 16 11.54 -3.46 -5.42
C MET A 16 10.16 -3.12 -4.86
N GLY A 17 9.55 -2.01 -5.30
CA GLY A 17 8.25 -1.54 -4.84
C GLY A 17 8.28 -0.99 -3.43
N SER A 18 9.23 -0.10 -3.13
CA SER A 18 9.19 0.66 -1.88
C SER A 18 7.91 1.49 -1.75
N VAL A 19 7.53 1.85 -0.53
CA VAL A 19 6.31 2.64 -0.25
C VAL A 19 6.35 4.01 -0.93
N MET A 20 7.54 4.60 -1.08
CA MET A 20 7.75 5.92 -1.69
C MET A 20 8.18 5.84 -3.15
N ALA A 21 8.10 4.67 -3.80
CA ALA A 21 8.31 4.56 -5.24
C ALA A 21 7.35 5.51 -6.02
N PRO A 22 7.79 6.09 -7.15
CA PRO A 22 6.96 7.02 -7.94
C PRO A 22 5.75 6.33 -8.60
N LEU A 23 5.78 5.00 -8.73
CA LEU A 23 4.65 4.18 -9.19
C LEU A 23 4.25 3.23 -8.08
N VAL A 24 2.94 3.08 -7.84
CA VAL A 24 2.41 2.23 -6.77
C VAL A 24 2.67 0.75 -7.09
N GLN A 25 3.79 0.23 -6.58
CA GLN A 25 4.24 -1.17 -6.72
C GLN A 25 4.18 -1.96 -5.42
N ALA A 26 4.14 -1.27 -4.28
CA ALA A 26 4.28 -1.84 -2.93
C ALA A 26 3.11 -2.75 -2.47
N ALA A 27 2.03 -2.88 -3.24
CA ALA A 27 0.77 -3.41 -2.72
C ALA A 27 0.67 -4.95 -2.64
N PHE A 28 1.65 -5.73 -3.12
CA PHE A 28 1.38 -7.18 -3.36
C PHE A 28 2.30 -8.19 -2.70
N HIS A 29 3.55 -7.90 -2.39
CA HIS A 29 4.44 -8.95 -1.85
C HIS A 29 5.63 -8.49 -1.03
N ARG A 30 6.00 -7.21 -1.11
CA ARG A 30 7.10 -6.65 -0.38
C ARG A 30 6.87 -5.14 -0.31
N TYR A 31 6.40 -4.67 0.85
CA TYR A 31 6.32 -3.25 1.14
C TYR A 31 7.40 -2.94 2.17
N HIS A 32 8.21 -1.94 1.87
CA HIS A 32 9.22 -1.44 2.80
C HIS A 32 9.48 0.03 2.50
N TRP A 33 9.97 0.72 3.53
CA TRP A 33 10.47 2.08 3.38
C TRP A 33 11.93 1.99 2.94
N SER A 34 12.31 2.80 1.96
CA SER A 34 13.70 2.87 1.53
C SER A 34 14.59 3.50 2.62
N MET A 35 15.90 3.33 2.48
CA MET A 35 16.86 4.05 3.31
C MET A 35 16.71 5.58 3.16
N CYS A 36 16.41 6.08 1.94
CA CYS A 36 16.23 7.51 1.68
C CYS A 36 15.00 8.06 2.44
N SER A 37 13.88 7.33 2.38
CA SER A 37 12.66 7.65 3.14
C SER A 37 12.94 7.75 4.64
N GLY A 38 13.65 6.75 5.19
CA GLY A 38 14.02 6.73 6.60
C GLY A 38 14.99 7.84 7.01
N GLN A 39 15.95 8.21 6.16
CA GLN A 39 16.88 9.31 6.41
C GLN A 39 16.18 10.67 6.36
N GLU A 40 15.26 10.85 5.42
CA GLU A 40 14.50 12.09 5.30
C GLU A 40 13.58 12.29 6.51
N LEU A 41 12.86 11.24 6.93
CA LEU A 41 12.04 11.28 8.15
C LEU A 41 12.91 11.66 9.37
N LYS A 42 14.04 10.97 9.58
CA LYS A 42 14.95 11.29 10.70
C LYS A 42 15.48 12.72 10.65
N ARG A 43 15.70 13.27 9.46
CA ARG A 43 16.17 14.65 9.29
C ARG A 43 15.11 15.67 9.71
N TYR A 44 13.84 15.44 9.36
CA TYR A 44 12.79 16.45 9.55
C TYR A 44 11.84 16.19 10.71
N ILE A 45 11.82 14.99 11.32
CA ILE A 45 10.88 14.67 12.40
C ILE A 45 10.97 15.66 13.57
N HIS A 46 12.19 16.14 13.88
CA HIS A 46 12.43 17.13 14.93
C HIS A 46 12.00 18.56 14.57
N THR A 47 11.67 18.82 13.30
CA THR A 47 11.18 20.13 12.83
C THR A 47 9.66 20.24 12.86
N TYR A 48 8.95 19.12 13.13
CA TYR A 48 7.50 19.08 13.18
C TYR A 48 6.99 19.25 14.62
N ASP A 49 7.06 20.49 15.12
CA ASP A 49 6.64 20.81 16.49
C ASP A 49 5.17 20.45 16.78
N CYS A 50 4.31 20.44 15.75
CA CYS A 50 2.90 20.06 15.84
C CYS A 50 2.64 18.56 16.03
N LEU A 51 3.68 17.73 16.11
CA LEU A 51 3.58 16.30 16.39
C LEU A 51 4.10 15.94 17.80
N LEU A 52 4.49 16.95 18.60
CA LEU A 52 5.08 16.78 19.92
C LEU A 52 4.05 16.80 21.06
N ASP A 53 2.80 17.17 20.77
CA ASP A 53 1.74 17.10 21.76
C ASP A 53 1.34 15.65 22.02
N ASP A 54 1.12 15.33 23.30
CA ASP A 54 0.50 14.07 23.69
C ASP A 54 -1.02 14.22 23.54
N PRO A 55 -1.67 13.52 22.60
CA PRO A 55 -3.11 13.57 22.47
C PRO A 55 -3.74 12.94 23.73
N PHE A 56 -4.22 13.79 24.65
CA PHE A 56 -4.81 13.40 25.94
C PHE A 56 -6.18 12.69 25.87
N LYS A 57 -6.34 11.73 24.95
CA LYS A 57 -7.47 10.81 24.88
C LYS A 57 -6.97 9.41 24.57
N HIS A 58 -7.07 8.56 25.58
CA HIS A 58 -6.67 7.15 25.53
C HIS A 58 -7.81 6.22 25.10
N ASP A 59 -8.89 6.75 24.51
CA ASP A 59 -10.00 5.98 23.95
C ASP A 59 -9.67 5.41 22.55
N TRP A 60 -8.41 5.00 22.35
CA TRP A 60 -8.01 4.34 21.12
C TRP A 60 -8.83 3.06 20.95
N PRO A 61 -9.49 2.88 19.78
CA PRO A 61 -10.15 1.62 19.51
C PRO A 61 -9.12 0.49 19.53
N GLN A 62 -9.57 -0.72 19.86
CA GLN A 62 -8.72 -1.89 19.66
C GLN A 62 -8.26 -1.95 18.20
N LEU A 63 -7.02 -2.38 18.01
CA LEU A 63 -6.48 -2.61 16.68
C LEU A 63 -7.46 -3.47 15.89
N PRO A 64 -7.89 -3.03 14.69
CA PRO A 64 -8.79 -3.82 13.90
C PRO A 64 -8.11 -5.14 13.51
N GLU A 65 -8.93 -6.17 13.32
CA GLU A 65 -8.46 -7.41 12.73
C GLU A 65 -7.89 -7.18 11.32
N LEU A 66 -7.13 -8.14 10.80
CA LEU A 66 -6.59 -8.05 9.45
C LEU A 66 -7.72 -7.82 8.44
N PRO A 67 -7.58 -6.88 7.48
CA PRO A 67 -8.66 -6.54 6.55
C PRO A 67 -9.23 -7.74 5.79
N GLY A 68 -8.42 -8.76 5.52
CA GLY A 68 -8.86 -10.00 4.86
C GLY A 68 -9.86 -10.85 5.66
N ILE A 69 -10.08 -10.56 6.95
CA ILE A 69 -11.12 -11.20 7.78
C ILE A 69 -12.49 -10.58 7.49
N ASN A 70 -12.55 -9.25 7.40
CA ASN A 70 -13.78 -8.50 7.19
C ASN A 70 -14.11 -8.25 5.70
N TYR A 71 -13.11 -8.38 4.82
CA TYR A 71 -13.26 -8.15 3.39
C TYR A 71 -12.67 -9.33 2.62
N SER A 72 -13.56 -10.18 2.11
CA SER A 72 -13.21 -11.25 1.19
C SER A 72 -12.57 -10.70 -0.09
N MET A 73 -11.90 -11.57 -0.85
CA MET A 73 -11.29 -11.15 -2.13
C MET A 73 -12.32 -10.62 -3.14
N ASP A 74 -13.56 -11.13 -3.12
CA ASP A 74 -14.65 -10.62 -3.96
C ASP A 74 -15.06 -9.21 -3.56
N GLU A 75 -15.10 -8.92 -2.25
CA GLU A 75 -15.39 -7.58 -1.75
C GLU A 75 -14.27 -6.60 -2.08
N GLN A 76 -13.01 -7.02 -1.94
CA GLN A 76 -11.86 -6.20 -2.36
C GLN A 76 -11.91 -5.89 -3.87
N CYS A 77 -12.18 -6.88 -4.72
CA CYS A 77 -12.40 -6.64 -6.16
C CYS A 77 -13.56 -5.68 -6.42
N ARG A 78 -14.64 -5.77 -5.64
CA ARG A 78 -15.79 -4.85 -5.77
C ARG A 78 -15.44 -3.42 -5.32
N PHE A 79 -14.60 -3.24 -4.31
CA PHE A 79 -14.15 -1.92 -3.88
C PHE A 79 -13.27 -1.25 -4.94
N ASP A 80 -12.36 -2.00 -5.55
CA ASP A 80 -11.42 -1.45 -6.54
C ASP A 80 -12.08 -1.20 -7.91
N PHE A 81 -12.97 -2.09 -8.34
CA PHE A 81 -13.49 -2.12 -9.72
C PHE A 81 -15.01 -1.89 -9.83
N GLY A 82 -15.72 -1.88 -8.70
CA GLY A 82 -17.15 -1.63 -8.65
C GLY A 82 -18.03 -2.89 -8.64
N VAL A 83 -19.33 -2.66 -8.64
CA VAL A 83 -20.34 -3.74 -8.62
C VAL A 83 -20.25 -4.58 -9.89
N GLY A 84 -20.29 -5.90 -9.73
CA GLY A 84 -20.21 -6.85 -10.86
C GLY A 84 -18.83 -7.49 -11.03
N TYR A 85 -17.82 -6.99 -10.33
CA TYR A 85 -16.46 -7.53 -10.33
C TYR A 85 -16.25 -8.51 -9.17
N LYS A 86 -15.52 -9.59 -9.42
CA LYS A 86 -15.20 -10.65 -8.44
C LYS A 86 -13.83 -11.26 -8.72
N ILE A 87 -13.30 -12.06 -7.81
CA ILE A 87 -12.02 -12.75 -7.99
C ILE A 87 -12.07 -13.71 -9.19
N CYS A 88 -10.98 -13.75 -9.95
CA CYS A 88 -10.79 -14.74 -11.01
C CYS A 88 -10.32 -16.07 -10.42
N THR A 89 -11.13 -17.13 -10.57
CA THR A 89 -10.84 -18.46 -10.00
C THR A 89 -10.00 -19.36 -10.91
N SER A 90 -9.82 -19.00 -12.18
CA SER A 90 -9.00 -19.74 -13.15
C SER A 90 -7.51 -19.39 -13.06
N VAL A 91 -7.16 -18.32 -12.36
CA VAL A 91 -5.78 -17.96 -12.04
C VAL A 91 -5.39 -18.67 -10.74
N SER A 92 -4.31 -19.44 -10.76
CA SER A 92 -3.85 -20.21 -9.59
C SER A 92 -3.71 -19.29 -8.37
N ARG A 93 -4.20 -19.74 -7.20
CA ARG A 93 -4.23 -18.97 -5.92
C ARG A 93 -2.88 -18.36 -5.49
N SER A 94 -1.78 -18.74 -6.13
CA SER A 94 -0.44 -18.20 -5.92
C SER A 94 -0.11 -16.94 -6.74
N LEU A 95 -0.94 -16.56 -7.71
CA LEU A 95 -0.83 -15.28 -8.42
C LEU A 95 -1.71 -14.26 -7.71
N LYS A 96 -1.06 -13.62 -6.72
CA LYS A 96 -1.52 -12.44 -6.00
C LYS A 96 -2.25 -11.49 -6.94
N LEU A 97 -3.43 -11.03 -6.51
CA LEU A 97 -4.20 -9.96 -7.14
C LEU A 97 -3.22 -8.86 -7.58
N SER A 98 -2.86 -8.78 -8.86
CA SER A 98 -2.11 -7.64 -9.35
C SER A 98 -3.12 -6.54 -9.55
N ILE A 99 -3.32 -5.68 -8.55
CA ILE A 99 -3.94 -4.38 -8.79
C ILE A 99 -2.80 -3.51 -9.37
N TYR A 100 -2.55 -3.69 -10.67
CA TYR A 100 -1.68 -2.81 -11.45
C TYR A 100 -2.54 -2.20 -12.57
N PRO A 101 -2.37 -0.91 -12.91
CA PRO A 101 -3.37 -0.11 -13.63
C PRO A 101 -3.49 -0.45 -15.12
N GLN A 102 -3.05 -1.62 -15.56
CA GLN A 102 -3.06 -1.99 -16.98
C GLN A 102 -3.55 -3.40 -17.29
N ASN A 103 -3.80 -4.30 -16.33
CA ASN A 103 -4.40 -5.61 -16.63
C ASN A 103 -4.94 -6.28 -15.36
N ILE A 104 -6.16 -5.90 -14.97
CA ILE A 104 -6.88 -6.63 -13.96
C ILE A 104 -7.64 -7.78 -14.63
N PHE A 105 -7.26 -9.00 -14.29
CA PHE A 105 -8.05 -10.21 -14.56
C PHE A 105 -9.32 -10.19 -13.69
N THR A 106 -10.23 -9.28 -13.98
CA THR A 106 -11.57 -9.29 -13.41
C THR A 106 -12.56 -9.69 -14.48
N ILE A 107 -13.47 -10.58 -14.12
CA ILE A 107 -14.57 -10.95 -14.99
C ILE A 107 -15.74 -10.04 -14.62
N PRO A 108 -16.20 -9.13 -15.49
CA PRO A 108 -17.48 -8.47 -15.29
C PRO A 108 -18.58 -9.55 -15.29
N LYS A 109 -19.45 -9.55 -14.28
CA LYS A 109 -20.68 -10.35 -14.31
C LYS A 109 -21.49 -9.93 -15.53
N VAL A 110 -21.61 -10.84 -16.50
CA VAL A 110 -22.64 -10.81 -17.55
C VAL A 110 -24.00 -11.00 -16.88
#